data_AF-A0A7W1A3P5-F1
#
_entry.id   AF-A0A7W1A3P5-F1
#
_cell.length_a   1.000
_cell.length_b   1.000
_cell.length_c   1.000
_cell.angle_alpha   90.00
_cell.angle_beta   90.00
_cell.angle_gamma   90.00
#
_symmetry.space_group_name_H-M   'P 1'
#
loop_
_entity.id
_entity.type
_entity.pdbx_description
1 polymer ?
#
loop_
_entity_poly.entity_id
_entity_poly.type
_entity_poly.pdbx_seq_one_letter_code
_entity_poly.pdbx_strand_id
1 'polypeptide(L)'
;MYKAWITPVADIGPNGKFLHNRSKTDNFKVRESESTPPPEPACGDHFVDAGEQCDDGNTASGDGCSATCMTEMNPPPPPPPEPCCGDHNVDPGESCDDGNLVSGDGCSATCQVEPPPPPPPPPSTCGNEILETGEECDDGNMMDGDGCSSMCKHEVECEEKLTHEMRVDG
;
A
#
# COMPACT_ATOMS: atom_id res chain seq x y z
N MET A 1 -59.88 28.21 40.14
CA MET A 1 -60.99 28.61 39.26
C MET A 1 -60.42 28.93 37.89
N TYR A 2 -60.75 28.14 36.87
CA TYR A 2 -60.55 28.50 35.47
C TYR A 2 -61.73 27.91 34.70
N LYS A 3 -62.55 28.78 34.10
CA LYS A 3 -63.69 28.39 33.25
C LYS A 3 -63.21 28.43 31.80
N ALA A 4 -63.10 27.28 31.15
CA ALA A 4 -62.86 27.20 29.72
C ALA A 4 -64.18 27.42 28.98
N TRP A 5 -64.23 28.44 28.13
CA TRP A 5 -65.38 28.71 27.25
C TRP A 5 -65.12 28.02 25.92
N ILE A 6 -65.87 26.96 25.63
CA ILE A 6 -65.86 26.31 24.31
C ILE A 6 -66.87 27.08 23.45
N THR A 7 -66.39 27.84 22.47
CA THR A 7 -67.26 28.35 21.41
C THR A 7 -67.61 27.18 20.48
N PRO A 8 -68.90 26.93 20.18
CA PRO A 8 -69.25 25.88 19.24
C PRO A 8 -68.82 26.31 17.84
N VAL A 9 -67.87 25.59 17.25
CA VAL A 9 -67.62 25.64 15.81
C VAL A 9 -68.80 24.93 15.17
N ALA A 10 -69.65 25.67 14.47
CA ALA A 10 -70.71 25.08 13.66
C ALA A 10 -70.07 24.42 12.43
N ASP A 11 -70.06 23.10 12.37
CA ASP A 11 -69.65 22.37 11.17
C ASP A 11 -70.66 22.63 10.04
N ILE A 12 -70.23 23.39 9.03
CA ILE A 12 -71.01 23.66 7.81
C ILE A 12 -70.56 22.68 6.72
N GLY A 13 -71.49 21.84 6.25
CA GLY A 13 -71.23 20.94 5.12
C GLY A 13 -71.17 21.66 3.77
N PRO A 14 -70.70 20.98 2.69
CA PRO A 14 -70.29 21.59 1.41
C PRO A 14 -71.40 22.26 0.57
N ASN A 15 -72.62 22.42 1.10
CA ASN A 15 -73.73 23.14 0.47
C ASN A 15 -74.37 24.20 1.39
N GLY A 16 -73.70 24.60 2.48
CA GLY A 16 -74.14 25.72 3.32
C GLY A 16 -75.42 25.49 4.14
N LYS A 17 -75.89 24.24 4.28
CA LYS A 17 -77.09 23.92 5.09
C LYS A 17 -76.71 23.37 6.46
N PHE A 18 -77.35 23.92 7.50
CA PHE A 18 -77.24 23.44 8.88
C PHE A 18 -77.77 22.00 9.01
N LEU A 19 -76.89 21.08 9.43
CA LEU A 19 -77.27 19.71 9.74
C LEU A 19 -78.04 19.68 11.05
N HIS A 20 -79.36 19.55 10.98
CA HIS A 20 -80.20 19.34 12.16
C HIS A 20 -79.98 17.91 12.68
N ASN A 21 -79.56 17.82 13.95
CA ASN A 21 -79.60 16.61 14.79
C ASN A 21 -79.19 15.30 14.11
N ARG A 22 -77.89 15.01 14.03
CA ARG A 22 -77.43 13.61 14.06
C ARG A 22 -77.16 13.21 15.50
N SER A 23 -78.06 12.36 16.01
CA SER A 23 -77.83 11.52 17.17
C SER A 23 -76.45 10.86 17.05
N LYS A 24 -75.66 10.95 18.12
CA LYS A 24 -74.24 10.56 18.21
C LYS A 24 -73.97 9.04 18.14
N THR A 25 -74.76 8.24 17.42
CA THR A 25 -74.65 6.78 17.54
C THR A 25 -74.64 5.95 16.27
N ASP A 26 -74.94 6.46 15.08
CA ASP A 26 -75.12 5.55 13.93
C ASP A 26 -74.36 5.95 12.66
N ASN A 27 -73.53 5.00 12.21
CA ASN A 27 -72.84 4.90 10.91
C ASN A 27 -71.54 5.70 10.70
N PHE A 28 -70.57 5.56 11.62
CA PHE A 28 -69.19 5.41 11.16
C PHE A 28 -68.94 3.91 11.04
N LYS A 29 -69.05 3.36 9.81
CA LYS A 29 -68.28 2.16 9.49
C LYS A 29 -66.83 2.59 9.71
N VAL A 30 -66.32 2.29 10.91
CA VAL A 30 -64.89 2.23 11.15
C VAL A 30 -64.43 1.31 10.04
N ARG A 31 -63.65 1.87 9.11
CA ARG A 31 -62.79 1.03 8.30
C ARG A 31 -61.98 0.34 9.37
N GLU A 32 -62.25 -0.93 9.64
CA GLU A 32 -61.35 -1.75 10.43
C GLU A 32 -60.03 -1.61 9.69
N SER A 33 -59.21 -0.66 10.12
CA SER A 33 -57.79 -0.67 9.84
C SER A 33 -57.40 -1.99 10.45
N GLU A 34 -57.24 -3.00 9.59
CA GLU A 34 -56.83 -4.34 9.95
C GLU A 34 -55.79 -4.19 11.04
N SER A 35 -56.19 -4.51 12.27
CA SER A 35 -55.28 -4.52 13.40
C SER A 35 -54.46 -5.77 13.19
N THR A 36 -53.54 -5.70 12.22
CA THR A 36 -52.42 -6.63 12.18
C THR A 36 -51.81 -6.55 13.58
N PRO A 37 -51.70 -7.68 14.30
CA PRO A 37 -50.99 -7.66 15.57
C PRO A 37 -49.64 -6.95 15.36
N PRO A 38 -49.12 -6.23 16.37
CA PRO A 38 -47.78 -5.68 16.26
C PRO A 38 -46.86 -6.81 15.80
N PRO A 39 -45.93 -6.54 14.85
CA PRO A 39 -45.02 -7.56 14.36
C PRO A 39 -44.39 -8.28 15.55
N GLU A 40 -44.32 -9.61 15.47
CA GLU A 40 -43.63 -10.39 16.51
C GLU A 40 -42.17 -9.96 16.56
N PRO A 41 -41.57 -9.83 17.76
CA PRO A 41 -40.20 -9.35 17.87
C PRO A 41 -39.25 -10.28 17.14
N ALA A 42 -38.46 -9.73 16.22
CA ALA A 42 -37.70 -10.53 15.28
C ALA A 42 -36.38 -9.85 14.90
N CYS A 43 -35.28 -10.58 15.15
CA CYS A 43 -33.97 -10.12 14.77
C CYS A 43 -33.81 -10.01 13.25
N GLY A 44 -33.37 -8.84 12.81
CA GLY A 44 -33.14 -8.45 11.42
C GLY A 44 -34.31 -7.72 10.77
N ASP A 45 -35.20 -7.08 11.53
CA ASP A 45 -36.37 -6.37 11.00
C ASP A 45 -36.22 -4.83 10.97
N HIS A 46 -35.02 -4.34 11.29
CA HIS A 46 -34.63 -2.94 11.47
C HIS A 46 -35.14 -2.26 12.75
N PHE A 47 -35.75 -2.98 13.69
CA PHE A 47 -36.23 -2.45 14.95
C PHE A 47 -35.56 -3.19 16.12
N VAL A 48 -35.00 -2.44 17.07
CA VAL A 48 -34.44 -3.05 18.28
C VAL A 48 -35.56 -3.41 19.25
N ASP A 49 -35.85 -4.69 19.37
CA ASP A 49 -36.93 -5.22 20.19
C ASP A 49 -36.51 -5.62 21.60
N ALA A 50 -37.49 -5.99 22.43
CA ALA A 50 -37.26 -6.46 23.79
C ALA A 50 -36.45 -7.77 23.81
N GLY A 51 -35.20 -7.69 24.25
CA GLY A 51 -34.26 -8.82 24.30
C GLY A 51 -33.07 -8.66 23.36
N GLU A 52 -33.12 -7.67 22.48
CA GLU A 52 -32.08 -7.35 21.52
C GLU A 52 -31.18 -6.21 22.02
N GLN A 53 -29.92 -6.23 21.61
CA GLN A 53 -28.96 -5.15 21.88
C GLN A 53 -28.73 -4.27 20.65
N CYS A 54 -29.06 -4.77 19.46
CA CYS A 54 -28.96 -4.12 18.16
C CYS A 54 -29.93 -4.80 17.19
N ASP A 55 -30.21 -4.16 16.05
CA ASP A 55 -30.83 -4.74 14.87
C ASP A 55 -30.33 -3.96 13.64
N ASP A 56 -29.67 -4.63 12.69
CA ASP A 56 -29.13 -4.03 11.46
C ASP A 56 -29.90 -4.46 10.20
N GLY A 57 -31.10 -5.02 10.37
CA GLY A 57 -32.00 -5.42 9.29
C GLY A 57 -31.66 -6.72 8.61
N ASN A 58 -30.77 -7.53 9.19
CA ASN A 58 -30.52 -8.88 8.72
C ASN A 58 -30.04 -9.80 9.87
N THR A 59 -29.68 -11.05 9.54
CA THR A 59 -29.19 -12.05 10.53
C THR A 59 -27.79 -12.57 10.17
N ALA A 60 -27.03 -11.80 9.39
CA ALA A 60 -25.62 -12.06 9.18
C ALA A 60 -24.85 -11.75 10.48
N SER A 61 -23.60 -12.18 10.50
CA SER A 61 -22.66 -11.85 11.55
C SER A 61 -21.46 -11.20 10.90
N GLY A 62 -20.80 -10.31 11.62
CA GLY A 62 -19.65 -9.51 11.19
C GLY A 62 -20.00 -8.13 10.63
N ASP A 63 -21.26 -7.71 10.67
CA ASP A 63 -21.76 -6.41 10.20
C ASP A 63 -22.19 -5.45 11.32
N GLY A 64 -21.97 -5.85 12.59
CA GLY A 64 -22.18 -5.01 13.77
C GLY A 64 -23.34 -5.46 14.64
N CYS A 65 -24.20 -6.35 14.13
CA CYS A 65 -25.20 -7.05 14.89
C CYS A 65 -25.18 -8.54 14.57
N SER A 66 -25.22 -9.40 15.60
CA SER A 66 -25.15 -10.84 15.36
C SER A 66 -26.48 -11.39 14.89
N ALA A 67 -26.47 -12.62 14.35
CA ALA A 67 -27.67 -13.40 14.06
C ALA A 67 -28.64 -13.61 15.25
N THR A 68 -28.21 -13.27 16.47
CA THR A 68 -29.01 -13.32 17.70
C THR A 68 -29.24 -11.93 18.30
N CYS A 69 -29.09 -10.88 17.48
CA CYS A 69 -29.25 -9.47 17.83
C CYS A 69 -28.48 -9.03 19.06
N MET A 70 -27.26 -9.56 19.20
CA MET A 70 -26.28 -9.11 20.18
C MET A 70 -25.29 -8.20 19.47
N THR A 71 -24.91 -7.09 20.10
CA THR A 71 -23.92 -6.18 19.51
C THR A 71 -22.62 -6.92 19.29
N GLU A 72 -22.15 -6.90 18.04
CA GLU A 72 -20.86 -7.46 17.71
C GLU A 72 -19.80 -6.40 17.90
N MET A 73 -18.74 -6.73 18.64
CA MET A 73 -17.53 -5.94 18.54
C MET A 73 -16.91 -6.29 17.19
N ASN A 74 -17.05 -5.39 16.21
CA ASN A 74 -16.33 -5.48 14.95
C ASN A 74 -14.87 -5.82 15.26
N PRO A 75 -14.31 -6.91 14.71
CA PRO A 75 -12.89 -7.16 14.87
C PRO A 75 -12.13 -5.93 14.34
N PRO A 76 -11.03 -5.55 15.00
CA PRO A 76 -10.21 -4.45 14.49
C PRO A 76 -9.82 -4.75 13.03
N PRO A 77 -9.69 -3.71 12.18
CA PRO A 77 -9.20 -3.91 10.82
C PRO A 77 -7.88 -4.68 10.86
N PRO A 78 -7.58 -5.48 9.82
CA PRO A 78 -6.30 -6.17 9.75
C PRO A 78 -5.15 -5.15 9.86
N PRO A 79 -4.01 -5.55 10.44
CA PRO A 79 -2.85 -4.67 10.49
C PRO A 79 -2.46 -4.23 9.06
N PRO A 80 -1.87 -3.04 8.90
CA PRO A 80 -1.32 -2.64 7.61
C PRO A 80 -0.31 -3.70 7.13
N PRO A 81 -0.13 -3.87 5.80
CA PRO A 81 0.88 -4.77 5.27
C PRO A 81 2.26 -4.43 5.87
N GLU A 82 3.03 -5.47 6.19
CA GLU A 82 4.41 -5.28 6.67
C GLU A 82 5.25 -4.63 5.58
N PRO A 83 6.19 -3.72 5.94
CA PRO A 83 7.09 -3.10 4.98
C PRO A 83 7.90 -4.19 4.24
N CYS A 84 7.93 -4.13 2.92
CA CYS A 84 8.41 -5.20 2.05
C CYS A 84 9.66 -4.78 1.26
N CYS A 85 10.82 -5.22 1.75
CA CYS A 85 12.06 -4.98 1.03
C CYS A 85 12.10 -5.69 -0.33
N GLY A 86 12.45 -4.95 -1.37
CA GLY A 86 12.59 -5.39 -2.76
C GLY A 86 11.35 -5.18 -3.62
N ASP A 87 10.45 -4.25 -3.27
CA ASP A 87 9.18 -4.03 -3.98
C ASP A 87 9.16 -2.73 -4.83
N HIS A 88 10.30 -2.04 -4.91
CA HIS A 88 10.52 -0.73 -5.53
C HIS A 88 9.89 0.47 -4.80
N ASN A 89 9.43 0.30 -3.55
CA ASN A 89 8.95 1.39 -2.70
C ASN A 89 9.81 1.45 -1.44
N VAL A 90 10.12 2.65 -0.97
CA VAL A 90 10.81 2.82 0.31
C VAL A 90 9.77 2.94 1.40
N ASP A 91 9.56 1.84 2.14
CA ASP A 91 8.57 1.75 3.20
C ASP A 91 9.09 2.28 4.55
N PRO A 92 8.19 2.54 5.54
CA PRO A 92 8.62 2.96 6.87
C PRO A 92 9.57 1.96 7.54
N GLY A 93 10.81 2.39 7.77
CA GLY A 93 11.87 1.56 8.36
C GLY A 93 12.99 1.19 7.39
N GLU A 94 12.78 1.42 6.10
CA GLU A 94 13.75 1.17 5.05
C GLU A 94 14.59 2.42 4.76
N SER A 95 15.87 2.22 4.46
CA SER A 95 16.79 3.29 4.05
C SER A 95 16.91 3.38 2.52
N CYS A 96 16.55 2.32 1.81
CA CYS A 96 16.54 2.16 0.36
C CYS A 96 15.61 1.01 -0.03
N ASP A 97 15.25 0.94 -1.32
CA ASP A 97 14.67 -0.24 -1.98
C ASP A 97 15.09 -0.18 -3.47
N ASP A 98 15.79 -1.21 -3.96
CA ASP A 98 16.23 -1.33 -5.35
C ASP A 98 15.47 -2.42 -6.13
N GLY A 99 14.33 -2.86 -5.59
CA GLY A 99 13.40 -3.72 -6.29
C GLY A 99 13.73 -5.20 -6.28
N ASN A 100 14.71 -5.62 -5.46
CA ASN A 100 15.04 -7.02 -5.28
C ASN A 100 15.71 -7.29 -3.89
N LEU A 101 16.21 -8.52 -3.67
CA LEU A 101 16.86 -8.94 -2.41
C LEU A 101 18.30 -9.40 -2.61
N VAL A 102 18.91 -9.02 -3.73
CA VAL A 102 20.34 -9.20 -4.00
C VAL A 102 21.11 -8.21 -3.12
N SER A 103 22.39 -8.47 -2.93
CA SER A 103 23.27 -7.57 -2.19
C SER A 103 24.47 -7.26 -3.08
N GLY A 104 25.02 -6.07 -2.93
CA GLY A 104 26.07 -5.51 -3.77
C GLY A 104 25.56 -4.70 -4.97
N ASP A 105 24.25 -4.47 -5.09
CA ASP A 105 23.60 -3.66 -6.13
C ASP A 105 23.09 -2.30 -5.65
N GLY A 106 23.32 -1.97 -4.37
CA GLY A 106 23.09 -0.63 -3.82
C GLY A 106 22.09 -0.62 -2.67
N CYS A 107 21.25 -1.64 -2.54
CA CYS A 107 20.42 -1.87 -1.38
C CYS A 107 20.59 -3.31 -0.88
N SER A 108 20.73 -3.49 0.43
CA SER A 108 20.89 -4.83 0.98
C SER A 108 19.55 -5.57 1.03
N ALA A 109 19.57 -6.89 1.20
CA ALA A 109 18.37 -7.70 1.46
C ALA A 109 17.60 -7.35 2.76
N THR A 110 18.11 -6.40 3.55
CA THR A 110 17.47 -5.84 4.75
C THR A 110 17.14 -4.35 4.59
N CYS A 111 17.09 -3.87 3.35
CA CYS A 111 16.79 -2.50 2.95
C CYS A 111 17.63 -1.44 3.68
N GLN A 112 18.93 -1.73 3.79
CA GLN A 112 19.94 -0.78 4.23
C GLN A 112 20.82 -0.40 3.06
N VAL A 113 21.15 0.89 2.97
CA VAL A 113 22.04 1.40 1.93
C VAL A 113 23.39 0.71 2.07
N GLU A 114 23.85 0.12 0.97
CA GLU A 114 25.14 -0.55 0.95
C GLU A 114 26.26 0.47 0.74
N PRO A 115 27.43 0.28 1.36
CA PRO A 115 28.59 1.08 1.03
C PRO A 115 28.96 0.85 -0.45
N PRO A 116 29.45 1.88 -1.15
CA PRO A 116 29.92 1.70 -2.51
C PRO A 116 31.04 0.65 -2.54
N PRO A 117 31.16 -0.12 -3.63
CA PRO A 117 32.25 -1.07 -3.78
C PRO A 117 33.60 -0.37 -3.61
N PRO A 118 34.62 -1.05 -3.07
CA PRO A 118 35.93 -0.47 -2.93
C PRO A 118 36.43 0.01 -4.30
N PRO A 119 37.15 1.15 -4.36
CA PRO A 119 37.74 1.59 -5.60
C PRO A 119 38.63 0.47 -6.16
N PRO A 120 38.75 0.33 -7.49
CA PRO A 120 39.71 -0.59 -8.07
C PRO A 120 41.12 -0.31 -7.50
N PRO A 121 41.98 -1.34 -7.36
CA PRO A 121 43.34 -1.13 -6.87
C PRO A 121 44.04 -0.06 -7.72
N PRO A 122 44.91 0.78 -7.13
CA PRO A 122 45.68 1.72 -7.93
C PRO A 122 46.45 0.92 -8.99
N PRO A 123 46.63 1.46 -10.21
CA PRO A 123 47.63 0.89 -11.09
C PRO A 123 48.95 0.85 -10.29
N SER A 124 49.61 -0.30 -10.33
CA SER A 124 51.00 -0.44 -9.93
C SER A 124 51.82 0.77 -10.39
N THR A 125 52.82 1.17 -9.60
CA THR A 125 53.52 2.44 -9.84
C THR A 125 54.49 2.26 -11.00
N CYS A 126 53.94 2.29 -12.21
CA CYS A 126 54.66 2.08 -13.44
C CYS A 126 55.87 3.01 -13.54
N GLY A 127 57.04 2.43 -13.81
CA GLY A 127 58.29 3.14 -13.94
C GLY A 127 59.10 3.21 -12.64
N ASN A 128 59.02 2.19 -11.80
CA ASN A 128 59.77 2.09 -10.55
C ASN A 128 60.80 0.93 -10.54
N GLU A 129 61.00 0.26 -11.67
CA GLU A 129 61.86 -0.93 -11.87
C GLU A 129 61.40 -2.19 -11.13
N ILE A 130 60.16 -2.23 -10.63
CA ILE A 130 59.61 -3.36 -9.87
C ILE A 130 58.38 -3.87 -10.60
N LEU A 131 58.44 -5.10 -11.11
CA LEU A 131 57.26 -5.74 -11.73
C LEU A 131 56.22 -6.09 -10.66
N GLU A 132 55.17 -5.28 -10.56
CA GLU A 132 54.07 -5.44 -9.60
C GLU A 132 52.86 -6.17 -10.22
N THR A 133 51.90 -6.56 -9.39
CA THR A 133 50.70 -7.29 -9.87
C THR A 133 49.80 -6.36 -10.68
N GLY A 134 49.72 -6.57 -11.99
CA GLY A 134 48.92 -5.76 -12.92
C GLY A 134 49.74 -5.19 -14.09
N GLU A 135 51.06 -5.18 -13.95
CA GLU A 135 52.01 -4.75 -14.97
C GLU A 135 52.42 -5.95 -15.85
N GLU A 136 52.71 -5.68 -17.12
CA GLU A 136 53.32 -6.65 -18.04
C GLU A 136 54.83 -6.42 -18.17
N CYS A 137 55.29 -5.19 -17.91
CA CYS A 137 56.68 -4.74 -17.87
C CYS A 137 56.82 -3.56 -16.89
N ASP A 138 58.05 -3.24 -16.47
CA ASP A 138 58.42 -1.98 -15.82
C ASP A 138 59.91 -1.73 -16.11
N ASP A 139 60.22 -0.64 -16.82
CA ASP A 139 61.59 -0.27 -17.24
C ASP A 139 62.16 0.94 -16.48
N GLY A 140 61.56 1.28 -15.34
CA GLY A 140 62.04 2.33 -14.46
C GLY A 140 61.68 3.74 -14.90
N ASN A 141 60.81 3.90 -15.90
CA ASN A 141 60.29 5.21 -16.28
C ASN A 141 58.87 5.15 -16.90
N MET A 142 58.37 6.29 -17.39
CA MET A 142 57.03 6.41 -18.00
C MET A 142 57.09 7.00 -19.42
N MET A 143 58.21 6.80 -20.12
CA MET A 143 58.32 7.15 -21.54
C MET A 143 57.68 6.03 -22.36
N ASP A 144 57.12 6.40 -23.51
CA ASP A 144 56.69 5.42 -24.50
C ASP A 144 57.80 5.28 -25.56
N GLY A 145 57.96 4.09 -26.14
CA GLY A 145 58.91 3.79 -27.21
C GLY A 145 60.29 3.28 -26.75
N ASP A 146 60.43 2.86 -25.50
CA ASP A 146 61.63 2.24 -24.91
C ASP A 146 61.41 0.76 -24.49
N GLY A 147 60.29 0.16 -24.87
CA GLY A 147 59.99 -1.25 -24.68
C GLY A 147 58.97 -1.52 -23.56
N CYS A 148 58.64 -0.52 -22.75
CA CYS A 148 57.53 -0.56 -21.81
C CYS A 148 56.74 0.74 -21.85
N SER A 149 55.46 0.68 -22.22
CA SER A 149 54.66 1.91 -22.31
C SER A 149 54.51 2.58 -20.94
N SER A 150 54.14 3.86 -20.93
CA SER A 150 53.71 4.60 -19.73
C SER A 150 52.58 3.95 -18.91
N MET A 151 51.90 2.93 -19.45
CA MET A 151 50.87 2.12 -18.80
C MET A 151 51.34 0.71 -18.39
N CYS A 152 52.65 0.47 -18.40
CA CYS A 152 53.30 -0.81 -18.06
C CYS A 152 52.76 -2.01 -18.85
N LYS A 153 52.58 -1.78 -20.15
CA LYS A 153 52.26 -2.76 -21.18
C LYS A 153 53.44 -2.92 -22.11
N HIS A 154 53.67 -4.16 -22.55
CA HIS A 154 54.69 -4.42 -23.55
C HIS A 154 54.38 -3.63 -24.81
N GLU A 155 55.33 -2.82 -25.23
CA GLU A 155 55.24 -2.14 -26.50
C GLU A 155 55.51 -3.15 -27.59
N VAL A 156 54.55 -3.31 -28.50
CA VAL A 156 54.76 -4.18 -29.66
C VAL A 156 55.63 -3.40 -30.63
N GLU A 157 56.94 -3.48 -30.45
CA GLU A 157 57.86 -3.15 -31.52
C GLU A 157 57.68 -4.21 -32.61
N CYS A 158 56.97 -3.81 -33.67
CA CYS A 158 57.01 -4.52 -34.92
C CYS A 158 58.44 -4.44 -35.46
N GLU A 159 59.33 -5.35 -35.04
CA GLU A 159 60.65 -5.45 -35.63
C GLU A 159 60.51 -5.68 -37.14
N GLU A 160 60.89 -4.67 -37.92
CA GLU A 160 61.16 -4.89 -39.33
C GLU A 160 62.35 -5.85 -39.44
N LYS A 161 62.05 -7.08 -39.88
CA LYS A 161 63.03 -7.99 -40.47
C LYS A 161 63.90 -7.25 -41.50
N LEU A 162 65.17 -6.99 -41.19
CA LEU A 162 66.30 -6.94 -42.13
C LEU A 162 67.57 -6.87 -41.25
N THR A 163 68.51 -7.81 -41.20
CA THR A 163 69.01 -8.77 -42.18
C THR A 163 69.63 -9.96 -41.46
N HIS A 164 69.12 -11.15 -41.74
CA HIS A 164 69.85 -12.39 -41.55
C HIS A 164 70.86 -12.52 -42.69
N GLU A 165 72.11 -12.10 -42.49
CA GLU A 165 73.23 -12.59 -43.30
C GLU A 165 74.24 -13.28 -42.39
N MET A 166 74.17 -14.61 -42.43
CA MET A 166 75.26 -15.49 -42.08
C MET A 166 76.27 -15.47 -43.24
N ARG A 167 77.53 -15.09 -42.99
CA ARG A 167 78.76 -15.76 -43.51
C ARG A 167 79.99 -15.02 -42.95
N VAL A 168 80.67 -15.61 -41.97
CA VAL A 168 81.85 -16.49 -42.09
C VAL A 168 83.15 -15.70 -42.23
N ASP A 169 84.06 -16.02 -41.32
CA ASP A 169 85.47 -15.63 -41.22
C ASP A 169 86.22 -15.49 -42.56
N GLY A 170 87.12 -14.50 -42.60
CA GLY A 170 88.09 -14.27 -43.67
C GLY A 170 88.91 -13.01 -43.45
#